data_AF-A0A4Q3JC29-F1
#
_entry.id   AF-A0A4Q3JC29-F1
#
_cell.length_a   1.000
_cell.length_b   1.000
_cell.length_c   1.000
_cell.angle_alpha   90.00
_cell.angle_beta   90.00
_cell.angle_gamma   90.00
#
_symmetry.space_group_name_H-M   'P 1'
#
loop_
_entity.id
_entity.type
_entity.pdbx_description
1 polymer ?
#
loop_
_entity_poly.entity_id
_entity_poly.type
_entity_poly.pdbx_seq_one_letter_code
_entity_poly.pdbx_strand_id
1 'polypeptide(L)'
;MDMTLSVSGTIAFDDKSQRYQAAMSSNAGFTGMAIGQKRGGTISFDLSERQVDRGGNNVRIGSKIILIGDSITVDFEVEFNESGDILTASVPFSR
;
A
#
# COMPACT_ATOMS: atom_id res chain seq x y z
N MET A 1 -12.05 -19.03 6.05
CA MET A 1 -10.82 -18.71 6.80
C MET A 1 -10.79 -17.20 6.93
N ASP A 2 -10.69 -16.67 8.14
CA ASP A 2 -10.58 -15.23 8.33
C ASP A 2 -9.13 -14.81 8.11
N MET A 3 -8.86 -14.08 7.04
CA MET A 3 -7.54 -13.54 6.75
C MET A 3 -7.44 -12.14 7.40
N THR A 4 -6.58 -12.01 8.40
CA THR A 4 -6.26 -10.70 8.98
C THR A 4 -5.05 -10.12 8.26
N LEU A 5 -5.22 -8.99 7.58
CA LEU A 5 -4.14 -8.23 6.97
C LEU A 5 -3.78 -7.05 7.89
N SER A 6 -2.52 -7.00 8.34
CA SER A 6 -1.98 -5.88 9.10
C SER A 6 -0.84 -5.24 8.32
N VAL A 7 -0.84 -3.91 8.22
CA VAL A 7 0.15 -3.14 7.46
C VAL A 7 0.78 -2.07 8.32
N SER A 8 2.09 -1.90 8.15
CA SER A 8 2.87 -0.83 8.75
C SER A 8 3.68 -0.11 7.69
N GLY A 9 3.91 1.19 7.85
CA GLY A 9 4.69 1.94 6.89
C GLY A 9 5.15 3.30 7.41
N THR A 10 6.10 3.87 6.70
CA THR A 10 6.67 5.19 6.95
C THR A 10 6.64 5.99 5.66
N ILE A 11 6.26 7.27 5.78
CA ILE A 11 6.35 8.24 4.69
C ILE A 11 7.34 9.32 5.13
N ALA A 12 8.28 9.65 4.26
CA ALA A 12 9.29 10.68 4.51
C ALA A 12 9.45 11.59 3.30
N PHE A 13 9.90 12.82 3.52
CA PHE A 13 10.36 13.71 2.47
C PHE A 13 11.88 13.56 2.34
N ASP A 14 12.38 13.29 1.14
CA ASP A 14 13.81 13.25 0.86
C ASP A 14 14.26 14.58 0.26
N ASP A 15 15.07 15.31 1.03
CA ASP A 15 15.59 16.63 0.64
C ASP A 15 16.49 16.57 -0.59
N LYS A 16 17.18 15.46 -0.86
CA LYS A 16 18.08 15.35 -2.01
C LYS A 16 17.32 15.27 -3.32
N SER A 17 16.30 14.41 -3.38
CA SER A 17 15.46 14.24 -4.57
C SER A 17 14.28 15.21 -4.62
N GLN A 18 13.98 15.93 -3.53
CA GLN A 18 12.79 16.76 -3.38
C GLN A 18 11.50 15.97 -3.66
N ARG A 19 11.47 14.70 -3.22
CA ARG A 19 10.34 13.78 -3.38
C ARG A 19 9.91 13.21 -2.05
N TYR A 20 8.61 12.95 -1.94
CA TYR A 20 8.13 12.08 -0.87
C TYR A 20 8.39 10.63 -1.24
N GLN A 21 8.74 9.82 -0.25
CA GLN A 21 8.95 8.39 -0.38
C GLN A 21 8.13 7.68 0.68
N ALA A 22 7.50 6.57 0.30
CA ALA A 22 6.79 5.69 1.21
C ALA A 22 7.44 4.30 1.18
N ALA A 23 7.62 3.71 2.36
CA ALA A 23 7.99 2.32 2.53
C ALA A 23 6.92 1.63 3.37
N MET A 24 6.46 0.46 2.94
CA MET A 24 5.40 -0.30 3.61
C MET A 24 5.75 -1.78 3.71
N SER A 25 5.19 -2.42 4.72
CA SER A 25 5.26 -3.87 4.94
C SER A 25 3.95 -4.42 5.51
N SER A 26 3.64 -5.70 5.24
CA SER A 26 2.49 -6.39 5.82
C SER A 26 2.84 -7.74 6.43
N ASN A 27 1.94 -8.27 7.26
CA ASN A 27 2.04 -9.63 7.80
C ASN A 27 1.84 -10.74 6.74
N ALA A 28 1.45 -10.37 5.51
CA ALA A 28 1.32 -11.27 4.38
C ALA A 28 2.60 -11.34 3.51
N GLY A 29 3.72 -10.77 3.98
CA GLY A 29 4.99 -10.80 3.25
C GLY A 29 5.12 -9.71 2.17
N PHE A 30 4.14 -8.81 2.05
CA PHE A 30 4.26 -7.63 1.21
C PHE A 30 5.30 -6.70 1.79
N THR A 31 6.23 -6.24 0.95
CA THR A 31 7.06 -5.06 1.22
C THR A 31 7.11 -4.23 -0.05
N GLY A 32 6.94 -2.92 0.06
CA GLY A 32 6.97 -2.05 -1.12
C GLY A 32 7.56 -0.68 -0.81
N MET A 33 8.15 -0.07 -1.83
CA MET A 33 8.58 1.32 -1.82
C MET A 33 7.94 2.07 -2.98
N ALA A 34 7.49 3.29 -2.75
CA ALA A 34 6.94 4.16 -3.79
C ALA A 34 7.40 5.61 -3.64
N ILE A 35 7.58 6.27 -4.80
CA ILE A 35 7.85 7.70 -4.90
C ILE A 35 6.52 8.44 -5.08
N GLY A 36 6.26 9.36 -4.18
CA GLY A 36 5.03 10.15 -4.14
C GLY A 36 4.87 11.04 -5.37
N GLN A 37 3.70 10.95 -5.99
CA GLN A 37 3.28 11.79 -7.10
C GLN A 37 2.43 12.94 -6.57
N LYS A 38 2.94 14.16 -6.64
CA LYS A 38 2.21 15.36 -6.19
C LYS A 38 1.34 15.91 -7.31
N ARG A 39 0.03 16.05 -7.06
CA ARG A 39 -0.92 16.73 -7.94
C ARG A 39 -1.80 17.67 -7.10
N GLY A 40 -1.60 18.97 -7.28
CA GLY A 40 -2.24 19.98 -6.43
C GLY A 40 -1.86 19.81 -4.96
N GLY A 41 -2.86 19.75 -4.08
CA GLY A 41 -2.70 19.52 -2.64
C GLY A 41 -2.63 18.05 -2.22
N THR A 42 -2.56 17.13 -3.19
CA THR A 42 -2.58 15.68 -2.95
C THR A 42 -1.25 15.05 -3.32
N ILE A 43 -0.77 14.12 -2.49
CA ILE A 43 0.36 13.26 -2.81
C ILE A 43 -0.13 11.82 -2.82
N SER A 44 0.04 11.12 -3.93
CA SER A 44 -0.34 9.71 -4.06
C SER A 44 0.89 8.82 -4.16
N PHE A 45 0.80 7.63 -3.56
CA PHE A 45 1.82 6.59 -3.65
C PHE A 45 1.11 5.31 -4.09
N ASP A 46 1.59 4.72 -5.17
CA ASP A 46 1.08 3.45 -5.68
C ASP A 46 2.15 2.39 -5.48
N LEU A 47 1.85 1.39 -4.64
CA LEU A 47 2.72 0.25 -4.37
C LEU A 47 2.03 -1.01 -4.88
N SER A 48 2.78 -1.90 -5.51
CA SER A 48 2.26 -3.20 -5.92
C SER A 48 3.38 -4.23 -5.94
N GLU A 49 3.13 -5.41 -5.37
CA GLU A 49 4.07 -6.53 -5.37
C GLU A 49 3.34 -7.83 -5.70
N ARG A 50 4.03 -8.76 -6.35
CA ARG A 50 3.54 -10.12 -6.57
C ARG A 50 4.17 -11.05 -5.55
N GLN A 51 3.35 -11.80 -4.84
CA GLN A 51 3.77 -12.72 -3.79
C GLN A 51 3.22 -14.12 -4.07
N VAL A 52 3.84 -15.11 -3.44
CA VAL A 52 3.32 -16.47 -3.39
C VAL A 52 2.82 -16.70 -1.96
N ASP A 53 1.56 -17.05 -1.81
CA ASP A 53 0.99 -17.33 -0.50
C ASP A 53 1.52 -18.67 0.07
N ARG A 54 1.07 -19.02 1.29
CA ARG A 54 1.51 -20.26 1.95
C ARG A 54 1.02 -21.54 1.25
N GLY A 55 -0.01 -21.44 0.39
CA GLY A 55 -0.52 -22.53 -0.43
C GLY A 55 0.24 -22.72 -1.75
N GLY A 56 1.14 -21.80 -2.10
CA GLY A 56 1.84 -21.79 -3.39
C GLY A 56 1.13 -20.97 -4.47
N ASN A 57 0.09 -20.21 -4.11
CA ASN A 57 -0.72 -19.45 -5.06
C ASN A 57 -0.17 -18.04 -5.26
N ASN A 58 -0.24 -17.56 -6.49
CA ASN A 58 0.14 -16.19 -6.81
C ASN A 58 -0.92 -15.22 -6.27
N VAL A 59 -0.47 -14.29 -5.44
CA VAL A 59 -1.27 -13.21 -4.89
C VAL A 59 -0.65 -11.89 -5.29
N ARG A 60 -1.47 -10.96 -5.77
CA ARG A 60 -1.04 -9.58 -6.02
C ARG A 60 -1.53 -8.72 -4.86
N ILE A 61 -0.59 -8.06 -4.18
CA ILE A 61 -0.90 -7.12 -3.10
C ILE A 61 -0.56 -5.73 -3.60
N GLY A 62 -1.58 -4.88 -3.69
CA GLY A 62 -1.49 -3.47 -4.01
C GLY A 62 -1.84 -2.62 -2.80
N SER A 63 -1.19 -1.46 -2.69
CA SER A 63 -1.63 -0.41 -1.78
C SER A 63 -1.52 0.95 -2.44
N LYS A 64 -2.55 1.77 -2.29
CA LYS A 64 -2.55 3.17 -2.68
C LYS A 64 -2.65 4.05 -1.45
N ILE A 65 -1.71 4.96 -1.30
CA ILE A 65 -1.72 5.94 -0.20
C ILE A 65 -2.06 7.29 -0.79
N ILE A 66 -2.95 8.01 -0.15
CA ILE A 66 -3.35 9.36 -0.52
C ILE A 66 -3.16 10.27 0.68
N LEU A 67 -2.28 11.26 0.54
CA LEU A 67 -2.04 12.30 1.54
C LEU A 67 -2.69 13.60 1.08
N ILE A 68 -3.59 14.16 1.92
CA ILE A 68 -4.28 15.44 1.68
C ILE A 68 -4.25 16.23 2.98
N GLY A 69 -3.45 17.29 3.04
CA GLY A 69 -3.22 18.03 4.28
C GLY A 69 -2.70 17.11 5.38
N ASP A 70 -3.44 17.05 6.50
CA ASP A 70 -3.12 16.22 7.67
C ASP A 70 -3.86 14.87 7.70
N SER A 71 -4.47 14.48 6.58
CA SER A 71 -5.18 13.20 6.44
C SER A 71 -4.44 12.24 5.52
N ILE A 72 -4.38 10.98 5.91
CA ILE A 72 -3.87 9.86 5.14
C ILE A 72 -5.01 8.89 4.89
N THR A 73 -5.23 8.51 3.64
CA THR A 73 -6.06 7.35 3.30
C THR A 73 -5.15 6.27 2.74
N VAL A 74 -5.32 5.04 3.22
CA VAL A 74 -4.62 3.88 2.67
C VAL A 74 -5.65 2.89 2.14
N ASP A 75 -5.63 2.69 0.83
CA ASP A 75 -6.44 1.70 0.14
C ASP A 75 -5.57 0.47 -0.12
N PHE A 76 -6.07 -0.70 0.25
CA PHE A 76 -5.44 -1.99 0.00
C PHE A 76 -6.26 -2.79 -0.99
N GLU A 77 -5.57 -3.49 -1.87
CA GLU A 77 -6.14 -4.44 -2.81
C GLU A 77 -5.32 -5.74 -2.72
N VAL A 78 -6.00 -6.86 -2.48
CA VAL A 78 -5.41 -8.19 -2.55
C VAL A 78 -6.19 -8.98 -3.57
N GLU A 79 -5.52 -9.36 -4.65
CA GLU A 79 -6.07 -10.15 -5.74
C GLU A 79 -5.50 -11.57 -5.66
N PHE A 80 -6.39 -12.57 -5.55
CA PHE A 80 -6.04 -13.98 -5.56
C PHE A 80 -6.13 -14.49 -7.00
N ASN A 81 -4.99 -14.72 -7.66
CA ASN A 81 -4.99 -15.04 -9.09
C ASN A 81 -5.64 -16.39 -9.42
N GLU A 82 -5.74 -17.29 -8.46
CA GLU A 82 -6.33 -18.62 -8.67
C GLU A 82 -7.86 -18.56 -8.71
N SER A 83 -8.49 -17.79 -7.80
CA SER A 83 -9.95 -17.64 -7.75
C SER A 83 -10.47 -16.43 -8.51
N GLY A 84 -9.62 -15.41 -8.74
CA GLY A 84 -10.00 -14.10 -9.24
C GLY A 84 -10.63 -13.19 -8.18
N ASP A 85 -10.67 -13.61 -6.92
CA ASP A 85 -11.26 -12.82 -5.83
C ASP A 85 -10.39 -11.60 -5.51
N ILE A 86 -11.07 -10.49 -5.23
CA ILE A 86 -10.42 -9.23 -4.83
C ILE A 86 -10.94 -8.83 -3.45
N LEU A 87 -10.02 -8.71 -2.49
CA LEU A 87 -10.28 -8.11 -1.19
C LEU A 87 -9.79 -6.68 -1.21
N THR A 88 -10.65 -5.75 -0.78
CA THR A 88 -10.30 -4.35 -0.63
C THR A 88 -10.52 -3.87 0.79
N ALA A 89 -9.68 -2.96 1.24
CA ALA A 89 -9.84 -2.27 2.53
C ALA A 89 -9.41 -0.81 2.37
N SER A 90 -10.14 0.12 2.96
CA SER A 90 -9.76 1.53 3.02
C SER A 90 -9.69 1.95 4.48
N VAL A 91 -8.53 2.44 4.88
CA VAL A 91 -8.26 2.84 6.27
C VAL A 91 -7.91 4.32 6.30
N PRO A 92 -8.82 5.18 6.80
CA PRO A 92 -8.53 6.59 7.00
C PRO A 92 -7.78 6.80 8.32
N PHE A 93 -6.72 7.58 8.26
CA PHE A 93 -6.01 8.12 9.40
C PHE A 93 -6.08 9.65 9.34
N SER A 94 -6.54 10.26 10.41
CA SER A 94 -6.45 11.71 10.62
C SER A 94 -5.52 11.96 11.80
N ARG A 95 -4.71 13.01 11.70
CA ARG A 95 -3.82 13.43 12.77
C ARG A 95 -4.57 14.03 13.95
#